data_AF-A0A950KRX8-F1
#
_entry.id   AF-A0A950KRX8-F1
#
_cell.length_a   1.000
_cell.length_b   1.000
_cell.length_c   1.000
_cell.angle_alpha   90.00
_cell.angle_beta   90.00
_cell.angle_gamma   90.00
#
_symmetry.space_group_name_H-M   'P 1'
#
loop_
_entity.id
_entity.type
_entity.pdbx_description
1 polymer ?
#
loop_
_entity_poly.entity_id
_entity_poly.type
_entity_poly.pdbx_seq_one_letter_code
_entity_poly.pdbx_strand_id
1 'polypeptide(L)'
;AQLHPGMYETMGEVDLVLGNQEKLERKYYQIPPFGEAKALVNDIMSVKETAAHLVTSFEGKARAFVQVQNGCDHRCTFCIIPFGRGPSRSVPAGEVVSQVRMLAEAGYKEVVLTGVDITDYGKGLPGASTLGQLARRVLKLVPELPRLRLSSIDAVEMDDDLFALLADEPRFMPHLHISLQAGDDMVLKRMKRRHSRRDILQFCAKARRLRPDVAFGADIIAGFPTETDAMFKNTLDLVEEAALSYLHVFPYSARSGTPAARMPQVPKAVRKSRAALLRQAGEKQLAALLHAQRGKTVQLLMEKEGMGRTEHFAEAVIDGPYAAGTLVQAHVRGSDARRLHTVAA
;
A
#
# COMPACT_ATOMS: atom_id res chain seq x y z
N ALA A 1 14.00 15.84 7.55
CA ALA A 1 14.18 15.88 9.00
C ALA A 1 14.85 14.61 9.55
N GLN A 2 14.16 13.47 9.71
CA GLN A 2 14.74 12.29 10.39
C GLN A 2 16.11 11.81 9.88
N LEU A 3 16.28 11.64 8.55
CA LEU A 3 17.48 11.01 7.99
C LEU A 3 18.66 11.97 7.79
N HIS A 4 18.36 13.24 7.52
CA HIS A 4 19.35 14.26 7.19
C HIS A 4 18.91 15.59 7.82
N PRO A 5 18.88 15.69 9.16
CA PRO A 5 18.41 16.91 9.83
C PRO A 5 19.28 18.11 9.48
N GLY A 6 20.60 17.94 9.48
CA GLY A 6 21.57 19.02 9.21
C GLY A 6 21.38 19.71 7.86
N MET A 7 20.87 19.04 6.83
CA MET A 7 20.54 19.68 5.55
C MET A 7 19.50 20.80 5.70
N TYR A 8 18.53 20.61 6.60
CA TYR A 8 17.46 21.56 6.85
C TYR A 8 17.84 22.60 7.89
N GLU A 9 18.70 22.24 8.85
CA GLU A 9 19.20 23.18 9.86
C GLU A 9 19.98 24.35 9.25
N THR A 10 20.69 24.09 8.14
CA THR A 10 21.47 25.11 7.43
C THR A 10 20.61 26.07 6.59
N MET A 11 19.30 25.82 6.45
CA MET A 11 18.39 26.67 5.69
C MET A 11 17.92 27.84 6.58
N GLY A 12 18.10 29.07 6.13
CA GLY A 12 17.77 30.27 6.90
C GLY A 12 16.27 30.43 7.13
N GLU A 13 15.47 29.97 6.17
CA GLU A 13 14.01 29.97 6.14
C GLU A 13 13.35 28.84 6.95
N VAL A 14 14.13 27.96 7.58
CA VAL A 14 13.61 26.87 8.41
C VAL A 14 13.72 27.25 9.89
N ASP A 15 12.59 27.29 10.58
CA ASP A 15 12.52 27.62 12.01
C ASP A 15 12.74 26.40 12.92
N LEU A 16 12.33 25.21 12.48
CA LEU A 16 12.31 24.00 13.30
C LEU A 16 12.37 22.72 12.46
N VAL A 17 13.17 21.75 12.88
CA VAL A 17 13.33 20.44 12.24
C VAL A 17 12.97 19.33 13.23
N LEU A 18 11.80 18.71 13.06
CA LEU A 18 11.32 17.66 13.96
C LEU A 18 11.51 16.26 13.39
N GLY A 19 11.94 15.33 14.25
CA GLY A 19 11.96 13.91 13.95
C GLY A 19 10.56 13.32 13.84
N ASN A 20 10.49 12.05 13.44
CA ASN A 20 9.21 11.41 13.17
C ASN A 20 8.38 11.17 14.43
N GLN A 21 9.01 11.04 15.60
CA GLN A 21 8.32 10.94 16.88
C GLN A 21 7.96 12.31 17.42
N GLU A 22 8.89 13.26 17.38
CA GLU A 22 8.72 14.60 17.95
C GLU A 22 7.56 15.35 17.31
N LYS A 23 7.37 15.22 15.99
CA LYS A 23 6.26 15.86 15.28
C LYS A 23 4.87 15.39 15.72
N LEU A 24 4.78 14.31 16.50
CA LEU A 24 3.52 13.76 16.99
C LEU A 24 3.08 14.39 18.32
N GLU A 25 3.98 15.05 19.04
CA GLU A 25 3.67 15.66 20.34
C GLU A 25 3.72 17.19 20.23
N ARG A 26 2.63 17.83 20.66
CA ARG A 26 2.47 19.29 20.62
C ARG A 26 3.63 20.05 21.29
N LYS A 27 4.22 19.49 22.34
CA LYS A 27 5.30 20.12 23.11
C LYS A 27 6.54 20.45 22.27
N TYR A 28 6.79 19.72 21.18
CA TYR A 28 7.96 19.95 20.32
C TYR A 28 7.76 21.04 19.27
N TYR A 29 6.56 21.61 19.14
CA TYR A 29 6.28 22.70 18.20
C TYR A 29 6.61 24.10 18.75
N GLN A 30 7.43 24.16 19.81
CA GLN A 30 7.96 25.42 20.33
C GLN A 30 9.17 25.84 19.50
N ILE A 31 9.11 27.03 18.90
CA ILE A 31 10.21 27.55 18.08
C ILE A 31 11.38 27.90 19.01
N PRO A 32 12.58 27.32 18.82
CA PRO A 32 13.73 27.64 19.64
C PRO A 32 14.18 29.10 19.43
N PRO A 33 14.76 29.75 20.44
CA PRO A 33 15.36 31.07 20.31
C PRO A 33 16.39 31.14 19.18
N PHE A 34 16.59 32.33 18.62
CA PHE A 34 17.57 32.56 17.57
C PHE A 34 18.99 32.17 18.03
N GLY A 35 19.63 31.26 17.32
CA GLY A 35 20.99 30.77 17.62
C GLY A 35 21.04 29.40 18.32
N GLU A 36 19.90 28.84 18.74
CA GLU A 36 19.84 27.47 19.28
C GLU A 36 19.64 26.40 18.20
N ALA A 37 19.89 25.14 18.56
CA ALA A 37 19.76 24.01 17.66
C ALA A 37 18.31 23.87 17.17
N LYS A 38 18.13 23.92 15.84
CA LYS A 38 16.82 23.84 15.20
C LYS A 38 16.32 22.40 15.05
N ALA A 39 17.19 21.39 15.13
CA ALA A 39 16.77 19.99 15.04
C ALA A 39 16.51 19.33 16.38
N LEU A 40 15.27 18.85 16.54
CA LEU A 40 14.84 17.94 17.60
C LEU A 40 14.51 16.60 16.93
N VAL A 41 15.53 15.75 16.79
CA VAL A 41 15.43 14.46 16.11
C VAL A 41 16.06 13.39 16.97
N ASN A 42 15.26 12.45 17.47
CA ASN A 42 15.77 11.30 18.22
C ASN A 42 16.37 10.20 17.34
N ASP A 43 17.02 9.23 18.00
CA ASP A 43 17.36 7.95 17.38
C ASP A 43 16.10 7.12 17.15
N ILE A 44 15.66 7.05 15.88
CA ILE A 44 14.46 6.30 15.50
C ILE A 44 14.58 4.79 15.80
N MET A 45 15.79 4.26 15.99
CA MET A 45 15.99 2.85 16.34
C MET A 45 15.63 2.54 17.81
N SER A 46 15.57 3.57 18.66
CA SER A 46 15.18 3.44 20.07
C SER A 46 13.65 3.37 20.27
N VAL A 47 12.87 3.66 19.23
CA VAL A 47 11.40 3.72 19.31
C VAL A 47 10.80 2.32 19.35
N LYS A 48 10.07 2.02 20.43
CA LYS A 48 9.47 0.70 20.71
C LYS A 48 7.96 0.63 20.50
N GLU A 49 7.26 1.77 20.51
CA GLU A 49 5.80 1.83 20.38
C GLU A 49 5.38 2.64 19.15
N THR A 50 4.24 2.28 18.57
CA THR A 50 3.58 3.11 17.56
C THR A 50 2.52 3.91 18.28
N ALA A 51 2.60 5.24 18.21
CA ALA A 51 1.59 6.09 18.81
C ALA A 51 0.22 5.77 18.21
N ALA A 52 -0.71 5.39 19.08
CA ALA A 52 -2.11 5.17 18.76
C ALA A 52 -2.81 6.52 18.54
N HIS A 53 -2.50 7.18 17.44
CA HIS A 53 -3.26 8.36 17.07
C HIS A 53 -4.62 7.91 16.56
N LEU A 54 -5.60 7.97 17.46
CA LEU A 54 -7.01 7.82 17.13
C LEU A 54 -7.41 8.98 16.22
N VAL A 55 -7.26 8.77 14.91
CA VAL A 55 -7.80 9.69 13.91
C VAL A 55 -9.30 9.47 13.86
N THR A 56 -10.05 10.49 14.24
CA THR A 56 -11.52 10.47 14.29
C THR A 56 -12.17 10.88 12.97
N SER A 57 -11.45 11.59 12.10
CA SER A 57 -11.94 11.95 10.77
C SER A 57 -10.81 12.16 9.76
N PHE A 58 -11.09 11.81 8.50
CA PHE A 58 -10.33 12.16 7.30
C PHE A 58 -11.18 13.09 6.44
N GLU A 59 -11.16 14.38 6.73
CA GLU A 59 -11.90 15.37 5.92
C GLU A 59 -11.63 15.19 4.42
N GLY A 60 -12.71 15.12 3.64
CA GLY A 60 -12.65 15.01 2.18
C GLY A 60 -12.26 13.63 1.62
N LYS A 61 -12.12 12.58 2.43
CA LYS A 61 -11.83 11.22 1.95
C LYS A 61 -13.02 10.28 2.12
N ALA A 62 -13.38 9.55 1.08
CA ALA A 62 -14.40 8.50 1.14
C ALA A 62 -13.95 7.21 1.87
N ARG A 63 -12.65 7.08 2.16
CA ARG A 63 -12.05 5.95 2.87
C ARG A 63 -11.26 6.43 4.08
N ALA A 64 -11.30 5.65 5.14
CA ALA A 64 -10.43 5.86 6.30
C ALA A 64 -9.23 4.91 6.25
N PHE A 65 -8.06 5.41 6.64
CA PHE A 65 -6.82 4.64 6.70
C PHE A 65 -6.45 4.38 8.16
N VAL A 66 -6.35 3.12 8.55
CA VAL A 66 -6.00 2.73 9.92
C VAL A 66 -4.60 2.13 9.91
N GLN A 67 -3.63 2.85 10.48
CA GLN A 67 -2.25 2.38 10.55
C GLN A 67 -2.14 1.31 11.63
N VAL A 68 -1.98 0.05 11.21
CA VAL A 68 -1.87 -1.10 12.12
C VAL A 68 -0.41 -1.46 12.42
N GLN A 69 0.51 -1.01 11.57
CA GLN A 69 1.94 -1.33 11.64
C GLN A 69 2.79 -0.14 11.16
N ASN A 70 3.96 0.06 11.76
CA ASN A 70 4.93 1.06 11.32
C ASN A 70 6.37 0.58 11.52
N GLY A 71 7.31 1.16 10.77
CA GLY A 71 8.71 0.69 10.73
C GLY A 71 8.88 -0.62 9.96
N CYS A 72 10.11 -1.13 9.87
CA CYS A 72 10.36 -2.37 9.14
C CYS A 72 11.70 -2.99 9.57
N ASP A 73 11.67 -4.27 9.92
CA ASP A 73 12.89 -5.02 10.26
C ASP A 73 13.54 -5.66 9.03
N HIS A 74 12.81 -5.75 7.92
CA HIS A 74 13.34 -6.25 6.68
C HIS A 74 14.30 -5.25 6.01
N ARG A 75 15.47 -5.75 5.60
CA ARG A 75 16.59 -4.93 5.10
C ARG A 75 16.75 -5.06 3.57
N CYS A 76 15.75 -4.61 2.81
CA CYS A 76 15.85 -4.52 1.36
C CYS A 76 17.05 -3.62 0.97
N THR A 77 17.84 -4.03 -0.03
CA THR A 77 19.10 -3.35 -0.38
C THR A 77 18.93 -1.93 -0.92
N PHE A 78 17.73 -1.57 -1.39
CA PHE A 78 17.38 -0.24 -1.89
C PHE A 78 16.62 0.63 -0.88
N CYS A 79 16.19 0.06 0.24
CA CYS A 79 15.20 0.69 1.10
C CYS A 79 15.89 1.44 2.26
N ILE A 80 15.59 2.73 2.39
CA ILE A 80 16.06 3.57 3.51
C ILE A 80 15.08 3.58 4.69
N ILE A 81 13.89 2.99 4.53
CA ILE A 81 12.80 3.06 5.51
C ILE A 81 13.21 2.62 6.92
N PRO A 82 13.99 1.54 7.13
CA PRO A 82 14.41 1.17 8.49
C PRO A 82 15.12 2.30 9.24
N PHE A 83 15.92 3.10 8.54
CA PHE A 83 16.64 4.24 9.12
C PHE A 83 15.77 5.48 9.30
N GLY A 84 14.61 5.53 8.64
CA GLY A 84 13.68 6.66 8.73
C GLY A 84 12.48 6.40 9.64
N ARG A 85 12.05 5.14 9.78
CA ARG A 85 10.85 4.74 10.54
C ARG A 85 11.14 3.75 11.67
N GLY A 86 12.39 3.31 11.82
CA GLY A 86 12.82 2.45 12.91
C GLY A 86 12.38 0.99 12.75
N PRO A 87 12.48 0.19 13.84
CA PRO A 87 12.11 -1.22 13.84
C PRO A 87 10.62 -1.43 13.61
N SER A 88 10.22 -2.65 13.24
CA SER A 88 8.82 -3.00 13.06
C SER A 88 8.06 -2.92 14.39
N ARG A 89 6.90 -2.27 14.37
CA ARG A 89 6.02 -2.09 15.53
C ARG A 89 4.57 -2.17 15.12
N SER A 90 3.80 -2.94 15.87
CA SER A 90 2.37 -3.16 15.61
C SER A 90 1.50 -2.46 16.65
N VAL A 91 0.32 -2.02 16.24
CA VAL A 91 -0.71 -1.48 17.15
C VAL A 91 -1.52 -2.65 17.74
N PRO A 92 -1.81 -2.70 19.05
CA PRO A 92 -2.62 -3.76 19.63
C PRO A 92 -4.00 -3.90 18.98
N ALA A 93 -4.46 -5.13 18.76
CA ALA A 93 -5.70 -5.40 18.04
C ALA A 93 -6.95 -4.73 18.65
N GLY A 94 -6.99 -4.58 19.98
CA GLY A 94 -8.10 -3.90 20.66
C GLY A 94 -8.23 -2.42 20.28
N GLU A 95 -7.10 -1.74 20.14
CA GLU A 95 -7.07 -0.33 19.70
C GLU A 95 -7.45 -0.20 18.23
N VAL A 96 -6.96 -1.10 17.37
CA VAL A 96 -7.35 -1.15 15.96
C VAL A 96 -8.87 -1.34 15.83
N VAL A 97 -9.44 -2.33 16.53
CA VAL A 97 -10.89 -2.58 16.50
C VAL A 97 -11.69 -1.37 16.98
N SER A 98 -11.26 -0.74 18.08
CA SER A 98 -11.89 0.48 18.60
C SER A 98 -11.88 1.62 17.58
N GLN A 99 -10.72 1.87 16.95
CA GLN A 99 -10.58 2.89 15.92
C GLN A 99 -11.45 2.60 14.70
N VAL A 100 -11.48 1.36 14.23
CA VAL A 100 -12.31 0.95 13.09
C VAL A 100 -13.80 1.14 13.40
N ARG A 101 -14.25 0.80 14.61
CA ARG A 101 -15.63 1.04 15.04
C ARG A 101 -15.98 2.53 15.02
N MET A 102 -15.15 3.39 15.63
CA MET A 102 -15.38 4.84 15.62
C MET A 102 -15.50 5.41 14.19
N LEU A 103 -14.68 4.92 13.25
CA LEU A 103 -14.76 5.33 11.86
C LEU A 103 -16.04 4.80 11.17
N ALA A 104 -16.44 3.57 11.45
CA ALA A 104 -17.71 3.04 10.93
C ALA A 104 -18.92 3.84 11.45
N GLU A 105 -18.93 4.17 12.76
CA GLU A 105 -19.94 5.02 13.40
C GLU A 105 -19.94 6.45 12.83
N ALA A 106 -18.78 6.99 12.48
CA ALA A 106 -18.63 8.27 11.78
C ALA A 106 -19.07 8.23 10.30
N GLY A 107 -19.54 7.08 9.81
CA GLY A 107 -20.14 6.93 8.49
C GLY A 107 -19.20 6.44 7.39
N TYR A 108 -17.93 6.14 7.68
CA TYR A 108 -17.01 5.59 6.69
C TYR A 108 -17.47 4.21 6.22
N LYS A 109 -17.55 4.01 4.90
CA LYS A 109 -18.01 2.76 4.30
C LYS A 109 -16.88 1.81 3.91
N GLU A 110 -15.64 2.29 3.92
CA GLU A 110 -14.46 1.46 3.70
C GLU A 110 -13.31 1.89 4.60
N VAL A 111 -12.70 0.91 5.25
CA VAL A 111 -11.46 1.07 6.02
C VAL A 111 -10.33 0.32 5.31
N VAL A 112 -9.18 0.99 5.20
CA VAL A 112 -7.94 0.42 4.68
C VAL A 112 -6.96 0.20 5.84
N LEU A 113 -6.62 -1.06 6.13
CA LEU A 113 -5.53 -1.38 7.06
C LEU A 113 -4.20 -1.10 6.36
N THR A 114 -3.39 -0.24 6.98
CA THR A 114 -2.16 0.28 6.38
C THR A 114 -0.97 0.19 7.31
N GLY A 115 0.22 0.27 6.73
CA GLY A 115 1.50 0.25 7.43
C GLY A 115 2.65 0.18 6.43
N VAL A 116 3.85 -0.03 6.95
CA VAL A 116 5.08 -0.10 6.14
C VAL A 116 5.31 -1.50 5.61
N ASP A 117 5.17 -2.51 6.46
CA ASP A 117 5.27 -3.94 6.18
C ASP A 117 4.15 -4.64 6.94
N ILE A 118 2.90 -4.49 6.47
CA ILE A 118 1.71 -4.88 7.25
C ILE A 118 1.63 -6.38 7.52
N THR A 119 2.24 -7.21 6.67
CA THR A 119 2.31 -8.67 6.85
C THR A 119 3.21 -9.07 8.01
N ASP A 120 4.06 -8.15 8.48
CA ASP A 120 4.88 -8.29 9.69
C ASP A 120 4.10 -7.96 10.98
N TYR A 121 2.80 -7.64 10.87
CA TYR A 121 1.95 -7.33 12.00
C TYR A 121 1.96 -8.44 13.06
N GLY A 122 1.90 -8.04 14.33
CA GLY A 122 1.81 -8.95 15.47
C GLY A 122 3.14 -9.26 16.12
N LYS A 123 4.27 -9.11 15.40
CA LYS A 123 5.59 -9.30 15.98
C LYS A 123 5.81 -8.28 17.12
N GLY A 124 6.22 -8.78 18.27
CA GLY A 124 6.41 -8.00 19.49
C GLY A 124 5.13 -7.76 20.31
N LEU A 125 3.94 -8.12 19.83
CA LEU A 125 2.71 -8.08 20.62
C LEU A 125 2.52 -9.38 21.43
N PRO A 126 1.92 -9.32 22.63
CA PRO A 126 1.51 -10.52 23.35
C PRO A 126 0.62 -11.42 22.49
N GLY A 127 0.96 -12.70 22.40
CA GLY A 127 0.23 -13.69 21.61
C GLY A 127 0.53 -13.68 20.10
N ALA A 128 1.36 -12.74 19.60
CA ALA A 128 1.86 -12.71 18.23
C ALA A 128 0.77 -12.87 17.13
N SER A 129 -0.35 -12.16 17.29
CA SER A 129 -1.50 -12.31 16.39
C SER A 129 -1.19 -11.86 14.96
N THR A 130 -1.50 -12.68 13.96
CA THR A 130 -1.19 -12.38 12.56
C THR A 130 -2.10 -11.29 11.96
N LEU A 131 -1.74 -10.76 10.79
CA LEU A 131 -2.56 -9.81 10.05
C LEU A 131 -3.95 -10.38 9.72
N GLY A 132 -4.03 -11.65 9.32
CA GLY A 132 -5.31 -12.32 9.06
C GLY A 132 -6.20 -12.43 10.29
N GLN A 133 -5.62 -12.76 11.44
CA GLN A 133 -6.35 -12.78 12.71
C GLN A 133 -6.86 -11.39 13.11
N LEU A 134 -6.07 -10.34 12.89
CA LEU A 134 -6.50 -8.96 13.08
C LEU A 134 -7.69 -8.64 12.16
N ALA A 135 -7.58 -8.92 10.86
CA ALA A 135 -8.63 -8.64 9.89
C ALA A 135 -9.93 -9.39 10.24
N ARG A 136 -9.85 -10.67 10.62
CA ARG A 136 -11.00 -11.45 11.10
C ARG A 136 -11.62 -10.81 12.34
N ARG A 137 -10.80 -10.38 13.30
CA ARG A 137 -11.28 -9.78 14.54
C ARG A 137 -11.98 -8.45 14.29
N VAL A 138 -11.47 -7.62 13.38
CA VAL A 138 -12.12 -6.38 12.93
C VAL A 138 -13.49 -6.70 12.33
N LEU A 139 -13.55 -7.59 11.34
CA LEU A 139 -14.79 -7.94 10.63
C LEU A 139 -15.83 -8.62 11.54
N LYS A 140 -15.38 -9.35 12.56
CA LYS A 140 -16.25 -9.99 13.57
C LYS A 140 -16.80 -9.00 14.59
N LEU A 141 -15.97 -8.07 15.08
CA LEU A 141 -16.34 -7.16 16.17
C LEU A 141 -16.90 -5.82 15.69
N VAL A 142 -16.78 -5.50 14.41
CA VAL A 142 -17.37 -4.32 13.77
C VAL A 142 -18.26 -4.78 12.60
N PRO A 143 -19.38 -5.49 12.89
CA PRO A 143 -20.27 -6.04 11.87
C PRO A 143 -20.83 -4.98 10.90
N GLU A 144 -20.96 -3.74 11.35
CA GLU A 144 -21.46 -2.58 10.61
C GLU A 144 -20.48 -2.05 9.55
N LEU A 145 -19.20 -2.44 9.57
CA LEU A 145 -18.22 -2.03 8.56
C LEU A 145 -18.52 -2.70 7.21
N PRO A 146 -18.85 -1.95 6.13
CA PRO A 146 -19.21 -2.56 4.86
C PRO A 146 -18.01 -3.13 4.09
N ARG A 147 -16.85 -2.47 4.16
CA ARG A 147 -15.65 -2.86 3.40
C ARG A 147 -14.38 -2.74 4.23
N LEU A 148 -13.60 -3.81 4.23
CA LEU A 148 -12.23 -3.86 4.74
C LEU A 148 -11.28 -4.14 3.59
N ARG A 149 -10.27 -3.28 3.42
CA ARG A 149 -9.22 -3.43 2.40
C ARG A 149 -7.85 -3.44 3.07
N LEU A 150 -6.90 -4.12 2.44
CA LEU A 150 -5.50 -4.05 2.83
C LEU A 150 -4.73 -3.10 1.91
N SER A 151 -3.72 -2.42 2.47
CA SER A 151 -2.65 -1.81 1.67
C SER A 151 -1.68 -2.88 1.12
N SER A 152 -0.50 -2.47 0.66
CA SER A 152 0.50 -3.37 0.08
C SER A 152 0.91 -4.50 1.04
N ILE A 153 0.89 -5.74 0.57
CA ILE A 153 1.31 -6.95 1.31
C ILE A 153 2.55 -7.59 0.68
N ASP A 154 3.30 -8.35 1.48
CA ASP A 154 4.27 -9.32 0.97
C ASP A 154 3.57 -10.65 0.66
N ALA A 155 3.60 -11.09 -0.60
CA ALA A 155 2.79 -12.22 -1.07
C ALA A 155 3.12 -13.55 -0.35
N VAL A 156 4.38 -13.75 0.05
CA VAL A 156 4.81 -14.98 0.76
C VAL A 156 4.43 -14.98 2.24
N GLU A 157 4.04 -13.82 2.78
CA GLU A 157 3.59 -13.69 4.17
C GLU A 157 2.05 -13.62 4.27
N MET A 158 1.33 -13.87 3.16
CA MET A 158 -0.12 -14.04 3.18
C MET A 158 -0.49 -15.30 3.97
N ASP A 159 -1.05 -15.11 5.17
CA ASP A 159 -1.48 -16.19 6.05
C ASP A 159 -2.80 -16.85 5.63
N ASP A 160 -3.08 -18.03 6.18
CA ASP A 160 -4.29 -18.81 5.85
C ASP A 160 -5.59 -18.11 6.28
N ASP A 161 -5.54 -17.27 7.31
CA ASP A 161 -6.70 -16.50 7.74
C ASP A 161 -7.08 -15.44 6.71
N LEU A 162 -6.10 -14.79 6.08
CA LEU A 162 -6.32 -13.88 4.96
C LEU A 162 -6.83 -14.62 3.71
N PHE A 163 -6.30 -15.81 3.40
CA PHE A 163 -6.81 -16.60 2.28
C PHE A 163 -8.27 -17.03 2.49
N ALA A 164 -8.63 -17.42 3.71
CA ALA A 164 -10.01 -17.75 4.04
C ALA A 164 -10.94 -16.52 4.00
N LEU A 165 -10.48 -15.35 4.49
CA LEU A 165 -11.23 -14.10 4.32
C LEU A 165 -11.44 -13.75 2.85
N LEU A 166 -10.41 -13.89 2.02
CA LEU A 166 -10.51 -13.67 0.58
C LEU A 166 -11.56 -14.59 -0.07
N ALA A 167 -11.64 -15.85 0.35
CA ALA A 167 -12.60 -16.82 -0.16
C ALA A 167 -14.03 -16.50 0.29
N ASP A 168 -14.22 -16.30 1.60
CA ASP A 168 -15.54 -16.50 2.23
C ASP A 168 -16.18 -15.20 2.76
N GLU A 169 -15.42 -14.11 2.91
CA GLU A 169 -15.93 -12.85 3.48
C GLU A 169 -16.16 -11.80 2.38
N PRO A 170 -17.43 -11.45 2.06
CA PRO A 170 -17.72 -10.45 1.03
C PRO A 170 -17.26 -9.03 1.39
N ARG A 171 -17.16 -8.70 2.69
CA ARG A 171 -16.69 -7.39 3.15
C ARG A 171 -15.18 -7.23 3.00
N PHE A 172 -14.43 -8.33 2.81
CA PHE A 172 -12.99 -8.29 2.56
C PHE A 172 -12.74 -8.07 1.06
N MET A 173 -12.18 -6.91 0.73
CA MET A 173 -12.14 -6.45 -0.65
C MET A 173 -11.25 -7.31 -1.56
N PRO A 174 -11.73 -7.70 -2.76
CA PRO A 174 -11.04 -8.61 -3.68
C PRO A 174 -9.96 -7.89 -4.51
N HIS A 175 -9.07 -7.16 -3.82
CA HIS A 175 -7.97 -6.44 -4.41
C HIS A 175 -6.72 -6.58 -3.54
N LEU A 176 -5.72 -7.29 -4.05
CA LEU A 176 -4.47 -7.55 -3.34
C LEU A 176 -3.34 -6.80 -4.03
N HIS A 177 -2.77 -5.81 -3.34
CA HIS A 177 -1.63 -5.05 -3.83
C HIS A 177 -0.33 -5.65 -3.31
N ILE A 178 0.58 -6.02 -4.20
CA ILE A 178 1.77 -6.80 -3.87
C ILE A 178 3.00 -5.90 -3.86
N SER A 179 3.80 -5.98 -2.80
CA SER A 179 5.14 -5.38 -2.74
C SER A 179 6.14 -6.21 -3.58
N LEU A 180 5.93 -6.24 -4.90
CA LEU A 180 6.61 -7.13 -5.85
C LEU A 180 8.06 -6.73 -6.11
N GLN A 181 8.29 -5.45 -6.38
CA GLN A 181 9.54 -4.78 -6.71
C GLN A 181 10.17 -5.17 -8.06
N ALA A 182 10.25 -6.46 -8.40
CA ALA A 182 10.74 -6.96 -9.69
C ALA A 182 10.18 -8.36 -10.00
N GLY A 183 10.38 -8.88 -11.22
CA GLY A 183 9.92 -10.22 -11.63
C GLY A 183 11.02 -11.19 -12.04
N ASP A 184 12.28 -10.84 -11.81
CA ASP A 184 13.45 -11.69 -12.06
C ASP A 184 14.10 -12.13 -10.75
N ASP A 185 14.38 -13.43 -10.61
CA ASP A 185 14.90 -14.00 -9.35
C ASP A 185 16.28 -13.46 -8.96
N MET A 186 17.14 -13.15 -9.93
CA MET A 186 18.46 -12.57 -9.63
C MET A 186 18.31 -11.13 -9.12
N VAL A 187 17.43 -10.34 -9.74
CA VAL A 187 17.11 -8.98 -9.28
C VAL A 187 16.46 -9.02 -7.90
N LEU A 188 15.46 -9.88 -7.68
CA LEU A 188 14.78 -10.07 -6.39
C LEU A 188 15.77 -10.48 -5.29
N LYS A 189 16.68 -11.42 -5.57
CA LYS A 189 17.75 -11.82 -4.66
C LYS A 189 18.67 -10.66 -4.31
N ARG A 190 19.09 -9.85 -5.29
CA ARG A 190 19.93 -8.64 -5.07
C ARG A 190 19.20 -7.53 -4.34
N MET A 191 17.88 -7.43 -4.52
CA MET A 191 16.99 -6.58 -3.73
C MET A 191 16.83 -7.08 -2.28
N LYS A 192 17.19 -8.35 -2.03
CA LYS A 192 16.98 -9.10 -0.78
C LYS A 192 15.50 -9.36 -0.48
N ARG A 193 14.68 -9.59 -1.52
CA ARG A 193 13.26 -9.95 -1.34
C ARG A 193 13.08 -11.34 -0.73
N ARG A 194 11.97 -11.54 -0.02
CA ARG A 194 11.57 -12.81 0.61
C ARG A 194 10.95 -13.81 -0.38
N HIS A 195 10.60 -13.33 -1.57
CA HIS A 195 9.88 -14.06 -2.59
C HIS A 195 10.69 -14.19 -3.88
N SER A 196 10.46 -15.29 -4.60
CA SER A 196 10.85 -15.50 -5.99
C SER A 196 9.71 -15.17 -6.94
N ARG A 197 10.00 -15.13 -8.25
CA ARG A 197 8.99 -15.05 -9.31
C ARG A 197 7.96 -16.17 -9.17
N ARG A 198 8.41 -17.39 -8.91
CA ARG A 198 7.54 -18.58 -8.78
C ARG A 198 6.54 -18.40 -7.65
N ASP A 199 6.96 -17.85 -6.52
CA ASP A 199 6.09 -17.66 -5.36
C ASP A 199 4.96 -16.67 -5.68
N ILE A 200 5.25 -15.61 -6.44
CA ILE A 200 4.25 -14.64 -6.91
C ILE A 200 3.21 -15.30 -7.81
N LEU A 201 3.65 -16.10 -8.79
CA LEU A 201 2.74 -16.83 -9.68
C LEU A 201 1.86 -17.80 -8.90
N GLN A 202 2.43 -18.55 -7.94
CA GLN A 202 1.69 -19.47 -7.09
C GLN A 202 0.69 -18.74 -6.18
N PHE A 203 1.08 -17.60 -5.60
CA PHE A 203 0.20 -16.74 -4.81
C PHE A 203 -1.00 -16.27 -5.64
N CYS A 204 -0.76 -15.68 -6.81
CA CYS A 204 -1.83 -15.18 -7.69
C CYS A 204 -2.76 -16.32 -8.14
N ALA A 205 -2.20 -17.49 -8.47
CA ALA A 205 -2.99 -18.66 -8.85
C ALA A 205 -3.84 -19.19 -7.70
N LYS A 206 -3.29 -19.26 -6.47
CA LYS A 206 -4.05 -19.67 -5.26
C LYS A 206 -5.17 -18.68 -4.96
N ALA A 207 -4.88 -17.39 -4.95
CA ALA A 207 -5.87 -16.34 -4.71
C ALA A 207 -7.00 -16.37 -5.75
N ARG A 208 -6.69 -16.53 -7.04
CA ARG A 208 -7.69 -16.61 -8.11
C ARG A 208 -8.55 -17.88 -8.02
N ARG A 209 -7.98 -19.00 -7.56
CA ARG A 209 -8.77 -20.22 -7.33
C ARG A 209 -9.80 -20.02 -6.22
N LEU A 210 -9.45 -19.28 -5.16
CA LEU A 210 -10.32 -19.02 -4.02
C LEU A 210 -11.35 -17.92 -4.32
N ARG A 211 -10.95 -16.88 -5.04
CA ARG A 211 -11.82 -15.79 -5.47
C ARG A 211 -11.53 -15.42 -6.95
N PRO A 212 -12.28 -15.99 -7.91
CA PRO A 212 -12.00 -15.87 -9.35
C PRO A 212 -11.95 -14.45 -9.91
N ASP A 213 -12.63 -13.51 -9.27
CA ASP A 213 -12.70 -12.10 -9.66
C ASP A 213 -11.64 -11.22 -8.96
N VAL A 214 -10.75 -11.79 -8.14
CA VAL A 214 -9.70 -11.02 -7.45
C VAL A 214 -8.83 -10.23 -8.44
N ALA A 215 -8.57 -8.97 -8.09
CA ALA A 215 -7.67 -8.11 -8.83
C ALA A 215 -6.32 -7.96 -8.12
N PHE A 216 -5.24 -7.85 -8.90
CA PHE A 216 -3.89 -7.69 -8.39
C PHE A 216 -3.30 -6.34 -8.77
N GLY A 217 -2.77 -5.65 -7.77
CA GLY A 217 -1.88 -4.51 -7.93
C GLY A 217 -0.45 -4.86 -7.58
N ALA A 218 0.52 -4.07 -8.02
CA ALA A 218 1.91 -4.26 -7.62
C ALA A 218 2.74 -2.98 -7.67
N ASP A 219 3.67 -2.86 -6.73
CA ASP A 219 4.74 -1.87 -6.78
C ASP A 219 5.97 -2.46 -7.50
N ILE A 220 6.49 -1.79 -8.53
CA ILE A 220 7.63 -2.27 -9.33
C ILE A 220 8.69 -1.17 -9.47
N ILE A 221 9.96 -1.56 -9.29
CA ILE A 221 11.13 -0.70 -9.48
C ILE A 221 11.82 -1.07 -10.80
N ALA A 222 11.78 -0.18 -11.77
CA ALA A 222 12.43 -0.38 -13.07
C ALA A 222 13.90 0.06 -13.05
N GLY A 223 14.80 -0.76 -13.60
CA GLY A 223 16.21 -0.40 -13.74
C GLY A 223 16.97 -0.46 -12.42
N PHE A 224 16.66 -1.45 -11.58
CA PHE A 224 17.47 -1.75 -10.39
C PHE A 224 18.94 -1.95 -10.79
N PRO A 225 19.92 -1.60 -9.93
CA PRO A 225 21.33 -1.79 -10.25
C PRO A 225 21.61 -3.22 -10.71
N THR A 226 22.49 -3.38 -11.71
CA THR A 226 22.82 -4.66 -12.37
C THR A 226 21.72 -5.33 -13.21
N GLU A 227 20.55 -4.72 -13.37
CA GLU A 227 19.45 -5.27 -14.19
C GLU A 227 19.80 -5.24 -15.69
N THR A 228 19.88 -6.42 -16.30
CA THR A 228 20.09 -6.60 -17.75
C THR A 228 18.76 -6.57 -18.51
N ASP A 229 18.82 -6.53 -19.84
CA ASP A 229 17.60 -6.55 -20.67
C ASP A 229 16.80 -7.86 -20.51
N ALA A 230 17.47 -9.00 -20.36
CA ALA A 230 16.82 -10.28 -20.09
C ALA A 230 16.08 -10.28 -18.73
N MET A 231 16.71 -9.74 -17.68
CA MET A 231 16.09 -9.63 -16.35
C MET A 231 14.88 -8.67 -16.38
N PHE A 232 15.00 -7.56 -17.11
CA PHE A 232 13.88 -6.66 -17.33
C PHE A 232 12.74 -7.34 -18.10
N LYS A 233 13.05 -8.10 -19.15
CA LYS A 233 12.05 -8.86 -19.91
C LYS A 233 11.29 -9.82 -19.00
N ASN A 234 11.97 -10.56 -18.12
CA ASN A 234 11.31 -11.41 -17.14
C ASN A 234 10.31 -10.60 -16.29
N THR A 235 10.69 -9.42 -15.80
CA THR A 235 9.78 -8.55 -15.04
C THR A 235 8.57 -8.12 -15.87
N LEU A 236 8.76 -7.80 -17.14
CA LEU A 236 7.68 -7.44 -18.06
C LEU A 236 6.73 -8.63 -18.30
N ASP A 237 7.28 -9.82 -18.56
CA ASP A 237 6.49 -11.04 -18.79
C ASP A 237 5.64 -11.39 -17.56
N LEU A 238 6.15 -11.15 -16.34
CA LEU A 238 5.42 -11.42 -15.08
C LEU A 238 4.13 -10.61 -14.98
N VAL A 239 4.12 -9.38 -15.49
CA VAL A 239 2.93 -8.51 -15.47
C VAL A 239 1.76 -9.18 -16.18
N GLU A 240 2.03 -9.81 -17.33
CA GLU A 240 1.02 -10.52 -18.10
C GLU A 240 0.68 -11.89 -17.48
N GLU A 241 1.69 -12.69 -17.11
CA GLU A 241 1.48 -14.02 -16.52
C GLU A 241 0.65 -13.99 -15.22
N ALA A 242 0.85 -12.98 -14.38
CA ALA A 242 0.11 -12.81 -13.13
C ALA A 242 -1.15 -11.93 -13.27
N ALA A 243 -1.42 -11.38 -14.46
CA ALA A 243 -2.48 -10.41 -14.76
C ALA A 243 -2.49 -9.20 -13.79
N LEU A 244 -1.33 -8.59 -13.57
CA LEU A 244 -1.17 -7.45 -12.67
C LEU A 244 -1.76 -6.19 -13.31
N SER A 245 -2.86 -5.69 -12.74
CA SER A 245 -3.70 -4.65 -13.36
C SER A 245 -3.44 -3.25 -12.78
N TYR A 246 -3.11 -3.14 -11.49
CA TYR A 246 -2.85 -1.85 -10.83
C TYR A 246 -1.37 -1.67 -10.52
N LEU A 247 -0.59 -1.19 -11.49
CA LEU A 247 0.85 -1.05 -11.34
C LEU A 247 1.27 0.35 -10.87
N HIS A 248 2.03 0.39 -9.78
CA HIS A 248 2.83 1.56 -9.42
C HIS A 248 4.28 1.33 -9.81
N VAL A 249 4.69 1.96 -10.92
CA VAL A 249 6.04 1.78 -11.47
C VAL A 249 6.90 2.99 -11.17
N PHE A 250 8.05 2.76 -10.53
CA PHE A 250 9.05 3.78 -10.20
C PHE A 250 10.39 3.44 -10.85
N PRO A 251 11.05 4.37 -11.56
CA PRO A 251 12.46 4.18 -11.91
C PRO A 251 13.31 4.08 -10.64
N TYR A 252 14.31 3.20 -10.60
CA TYR A 252 15.20 3.09 -9.46
C TYR A 252 15.90 4.43 -9.18
N SER A 253 15.76 4.89 -7.93
CA SER A 253 16.42 6.08 -7.40
C SER A 253 17.40 5.66 -6.32
N ALA A 254 18.69 5.90 -6.54
CA ALA A 254 19.70 5.65 -5.53
C ALA A 254 19.45 6.52 -4.30
N ARG A 255 19.58 5.91 -3.12
CA ARG A 255 19.52 6.59 -1.82
C ARG A 255 20.87 6.41 -1.13
N SER A 256 21.46 7.52 -0.68
CA SER A 256 22.73 7.48 0.04
C SER A 256 22.64 6.53 1.24
N GLY A 257 23.71 5.79 1.50
CA GLY A 257 23.78 4.79 2.58
C GLY A 257 23.14 3.43 2.27
N THR A 258 22.40 3.28 1.17
CA THR A 258 21.80 1.96 0.81
C THR A 258 22.80 1.06 0.08
N PRO A 259 22.81 -0.27 0.32
CA PRO A 259 23.67 -1.19 -0.42
C PRO A 259 23.52 -1.11 -1.95
N ALA A 260 22.29 -0.94 -2.45
CA ALA A 260 22.02 -0.84 -3.89
C ALA A 260 22.66 0.40 -4.53
N ALA A 261 22.85 1.49 -3.80
CA ALA A 261 23.52 2.68 -4.32
C ALA A 261 25.00 2.43 -4.67
N ARG A 262 25.62 1.41 -4.08
CA ARG A 262 27.02 1.00 -4.32
C ARG A 262 27.18 -0.02 -5.46
N MET A 263 26.09 -0.55 -6.00
CA MET A 263 26.12 -1.54 -7.08
C MET A 263 26.31 -0.88 -8.46
N PRO A 264 26.77 -1.61 -9.50
CA PRO A 264 26.81 -1.09 -10.86
C PRO A 264 25.45 -0.60 -11.36
N GLN A 265 25.39 0.68 -11.71
CA GLN A 265 24.14 1.39 -11.98
C GLN A 265 23.69 1.22 -13.43
N VAL A 266 22.38 1.01 -13.65
CA VAL A 266 21.77 1.10 -15.00
C VAL A 266 21.65 2.59 -15.41
N PRO A 267 21.92 3.00 -16.66
CA PRO A 267 21.78 4.39 -17.08
C PRO A 267 20.36 4.94 -16.87
N LYS A 268 20.22 6.19 -16.41
CA LYS A 268 18.92 6.82 -16.09
C LYS A 268 17.93 6.76 -17.27
N ALA A 269 18.39 6.95 -18.50
CA ALA A 269 17.56 6.87 -19.70
C ALA A 269 16.92 5.49 -19.87
N VAL A 270 17.71 4.42 -19.66
CA VAL A 270 17.23 3.03 -19.71
C VAL A 270 16.19 2.77 -18.61
N ARG A 271 16.42 3.24 -17.38
CA ARG A 271 15.43 3.09 -16.29
C ARG A 271 14.09 3.75 -16.62
N LYS A 272 14.14 4.96 -17.21
CA LYS A 272 12.94 5.70 -17.62
C LYS A 272 12.18 4.96 -18.72
N SER A 273 12.90 4.47 -19.74
CA SER A 273 12.32 3.68 -20.84
C SER A 273 11.65 2.40 -20.32
N ARG A 274 12.36 1.62 -19.48
CA ARG A 274 11.83 0.41 -18.83
C ARG A 274 10.59 0.69 -17.98
N ALA A 275 10.60 1.79 -17.21
CA ALA A 275 9.42 2.20 -16.44
C ALA A 275 8.22 2.55 -17.33
N ALA A 276 8.44 3.16 -18.50
CA ALA A 276 7.37 3.44 -19.44
C ALA A 276 6.76 2.15 -20.02
N LEU A 277 7.60 1.20 -20.42
CA LEU A 277 7.15 -0.10 -20.94
C LEU A 277 6.33 -0.90 -19.91
N LEU A 278 6.75 -0.91 -18.64
CA LEU A 278 5.98 -1.56 -17.57
C LEU A 278 4.63 -0.88 -17.33
N ARG A 279 4.56 0.47 -17.40
CA ARG A 279 3.28 1.17 -17.29
C ARG A 279 2.35 0.83 -18.44
N GLN A 280 2.85 0.77 -19.67
CA GLN A 280 2.06 0.36 -20.84
C GLN A 280 1.53 -1.08 -20.69
N ALA A 281 2.37 -2.00 -20.19
CA ALA A 281 1.93 -3.36 -19.89
C ALA A 281 0.83 -3.39 -18.82
N GLY A 282 0.97 -2.61 -17.75
CA GLY A 282 -0.07 -2.44 -16.73
C GLY A 282 -1.37 -1.85 -17.27
N GLU A 283 -1.30 -0.82 -18.13
CA GLU A 283 -2.46 -0.23 -18.79
C GLU A 283 -3.20 -1.25 -19.66
N LYS A 284 -2.48 -2.14 -20.37
CA LYS A 284 -3.08 -3.25 -21.12
C LYS A 284 -3.83 -4.22 -20.20
N GLN A 285 -3.24 -4.60 -19.06
CA GLN A 285 -3.87 -5.49 -18.09
C GLN A 285 -5.10 -4.85 -17.44
N LEU A 286 -5.02 -3.57 -17.07
CA LEU A 286 -6.15 -2.82 -16.54
C LEU A 286 -7.30 -2.76 -17.55
N ALA A 287 -7.03 -2.41 -18.80
CA ALA A 287 -8.05 -2.36 -19.85
C ALA A 287 -8.76 -3.73 -20.03
N ALA A 288 -8.01 -4.83 -19.98
CA ALA A 288 -8.57 -6.18 -20.03
C ALA A 288 -9.47 -6.48 -18.81
N LEU A 289 -9.02 -6.11 -17.60
CA LEU A 289 -9.81 -6.27 -16.38
C LEU A 289 -11.11 -5.46 -16.43
N LEU A 290 -11.05 -4.20 -16.86
CA LEU A 290 -12.22 -3.33 -16.98
C LEU A 290 -13.20 -3.84 -18.03
N HIS A 291 -12.70 -4.29 -19.19
CA HIS A 291 -13.52 -4.87 -20.25
C HIS A 291 -14.31 -6.09 -19.75
N ALA A 292 -13.67 -6.94 -18.93
CA ALA A 292 -14.29 -8.11 -18.33
C ALA A 292 -15.38 -7.78 -17.28
N GLN A 293 -15.54 -6.51 -16.88
CA GLN A 293 -16.64 -6.07 -15.99
C GLN A 293 -17.92 -5.70 -16.75
N ARG A 294 -17.90 -5.61 -18.08
CA ARG A 294 -19.07 -5.21 -18.87
C ARG A 294 -20.27 -6.13 -18.60
N GLY A 295 -21.43 -5.53 -18.32
CA GLY A 295 -22.68 -6.24 -18.06
C GLY A 295 -22.83 -6.77 -16.63
N LYS A 296 -21.83 -6.57 -15.76
CA LYS A 296 -21.92 -6.95 -14.34
C LYS A 296 -22.52 -5.83 -13.50
N THR A 297 -23.10 -6.21 -12.37
CA THR A 297 -23.45 -5.29 -11.29
C THR A 297 -22.27 -5.16 -10.33
N VAL A 298 -21.93 -3.93 -9.97
CA VAL A 298 -20.83 -3.60 -9.06
C VAL A 298 -21.32 -2.61 -8.01
N GLN A 299 -20.69 -2.59 -6.84
CA GLN A 299 -20.97 -1.57 -5.84
C GLN A 299 -19.87 -0.50 -5.88
N LEU A 300 -20.26 0.75 -6.05
CA LEU A 300 -19.36 1.89 -6.08
C LEU A 300 -19.28 2.53 -4.70
N LEU A 301 -18.06 2.73 -4.21
CA LEU A 301 -17.78 3.71 -3.16
C LEU A 301 -17.51 5.05 -3.80
N MET A 302 -18.42 6.00 -3.62
CA MET A 302 -18.34 7.33 -4.22
C MET A 302 -17.22 8.15 -3.58
N GLU A 303 -16.29 8.67 -4.38
CA GLU A 303 -15.20 9.52 -3.89
C GLU A 303 -15.52 11.00 -4.02
N LYS A 304 -16.26 11.33 -5.07
CA LYS A 304 -16.77 12.66 -5.40
C LYS A 304 -17.99 12.50 -6.30
N GLU A 305 -18.66 13.60 -6.59
CA GLU A 305 -19.79 13.60 -7.51
C GLU A 305 -19.40 12.98 -8.87
N GLY A 306 -20.24 12.07 -9.34
CA GLY A 306 -20.08 11.37 -10.61
C GLY A 306 -18.95 10.33 -10.69
N MET A 307 -18.17 10.11 -9.63
CA MET A 307 -17.02 9.19 -9.67
C MET A 307 -16.82 8.40 -8.38
N GLY A 308 -16.70 7.08 -8.52
CA GLY A 308 -16.43 6.17 -7.42
C GLY A 308 -15.45 5.06 -7.79
N ARG A 309 -15.20 4.13 -6.86
CA ARG A 309 -14.47 2.89 -7.14
C ARG A 309 -15.24 1.64 -6.75
N THR A 310 -15.06 0.58 -7.53
CA THR A 310 -15.61 -0.75 -7.25
C THR A 310 -14.88 -1.44 -6.09
N GLU A 311 -15.37 -2.61 -5.70
CA GLU A 311 -14.74 -3.55 -4.78
C GLU A 311 -13.30 -3.89 -5.21
N HIS A 312 -13.09 -4.13 -6.51
CA HIS A 312 -11.79 -4.41 -7.16
C HIS A 312 -10.91 -3.17 -7.38
N PHE A 313 -11.30 -2.03 -6.80
CA PHE A 313 -10.60 -0.74 -6.92
C PHE A 313 -10.65 -0.09 -8.31
N ALA A 314 -11.49 -0.60 -9.22
CA ALA A 314 -11.66 -0.01 -10.55
C ALA A 314 -12.37 1.32 -10.43
N GLU A 315 -11.87 2.35 -11.11
CA GLU A 315 -12.54 3.65 -11.17
C GLU A 315 -13.76 3.57 -12.09
N ALA A 316 -14.87 4.17 -11.66
CA ALA A 316 -16.12 4.15 -12.39
C ALA A 316 -16.76 5.54 -12.39
N VAL A 317 -17.33 5.90 -13.53
CA VAL A 317 -18.15 7.09 -13.72
C VAL A 317 -19.62 6.67 -13.66
N ILE A 318 -20.44 7.45 -12.98
CA ILE A 318 -21.88 7.22 -12.83
C ILE A 318 -22.63 8.55 -12.91
N ASP A 319 -23.75 8.58 -13.63
CA ASP A 319 -24.61 9.76 -13.68
C ASP A 319 -25.53 9.81 -12.45
N GLY A 320 -25.61 10.99 -11.81
CA GLY A 320 -26.53 11.25 -10.71
C GLY A 320 -25.89 11.95 -9.51
N PRO A 321 -26.70 12.59 -8.63
CA PRO A 321 -26.22 13.36 -7.50
C PRO A 321 -25.89 12.46 -6.31
N TYR A 322 -24.85 11.62 -6.43
CA TYR A 322 -24.40 10.75 -5.35
C TYR A 322 -23.32 11.43 -4.51
N ALA A 323 -23.57 11.54 -3.19
CA ALA A 323 -22.64 12.15 -2.26
C ALA A 323 -21.38 11.28 -2.06
N ALA A 324 -20.24 11.93 -1.86
CA ALA A 324 -19.00 11.25 -1.48
C ALA A 324 -19.17 10.45 -0.18
N GLY A 325 -18.54 9.29 -0.10
CA GLY A 325 -18.63 8.37 1.04
C GLY A 325 -19.85 7.44 1.01
N THR A 326 -20.74 7.53 0.02
CA THR A 326 -21.88 6.61 -0.13
C THR A 326 -21.52 5.36 -0.93
N LEU A 327 -22.27 4.27 -0.69
CA LEU A 327 -22.22 3.05 -1.50
C LEU A 327 -23.41 3.03 -2.46
N VAL A 328 -23.15 2.83 -3.75
CA VAL A 328 -24.16 2.85 -4.82
C VAL A 328 -24.05 1.56 -5.63
N GLN A 329 -25.16 0.83 -5.79
CA GLN A 329 -25.20 -0.30 -6.73
C GLN A 329 -25.32 0.23 -8.16
N ALA A 330 -24.50 -0.29 -9.07
CA ALA A 330 -24.42 0.19 -10.43
C ALA A 330 -24.22 -0.95 -11.44
N HIS A 331 -24.81 -0.81 -12.63
CA HIS A 331 -24.61 -1.72 -13.75
C HIS A 331 -23.55 -1.17 -14.69
N VAL A 332 -22.56 -1.99 -15.04
CA VAL A 332 -21.48 -1.61 -15.96
C VAL A 332 -21.95 -1.70 -17.41
N ARG A 333 -22.08 -0.55 -18.08
CA ARG A 333 -22.47 -0.45 -19.50
C ARG A 333 -21.28 -0.65 -20.44
N GLY A 334 -20.11 -0.23 -20.02
CA GLY A 334 -18.89 -0.30 -20.79
C GLY A 334 -17.68 0.17 -19.99
N SER A 335 -16.55 0.32 -20.67
CA SER A 335 -15.32 0.83 -20.10
C SER A 335 -14.52 1.55 -21.18
N ASP A 336 -13.75 2.56 -20.79
CA ASP A 336 -12.58 2.99 -21.56
C ASP A 336 -11.33 2.23 -21.07
N ALA A 337 -10.13 2.68 -21.46
CA ALA A 337 -8.88 2.03 -21.03
C ALA A 337 -8.52 2.24 -19.55
N ARG A 338 -9.24 3.11 -18.83
CA ARG A 338 -8.93 3.56 -17.46
C ARG A 338 -10.09 3.45 -16.48
N ARG A 339 -11.34 3.49 -16.96
CA ARG A 339 -12.55 3.62 -16.14
C ARG A 339 -13.71 2.82 -16.67
N LEU A 340 -14.60 2.43 -15.77
CA LEU A 340 -15.92 1.89 -16.08
C LEU A 340 -16.92 3.03 -16.34
N HIS A 341 -17.85 2.79 -17.26
CA HIS A 341 -19.06 3.60 -17.44
C HIS A 341 -20.22 2.83 -16.86
N THR A 342 -20.90 3.42 -15.88
CA THR A 342 -21.93 2.74 -15.11
C THR A 342 -23.22 3.56 -15.05
N VAL A 343 -24.32 2.87 -14.79
CA VAL A 343 -25.62 3.49 -14.48
C VAL A 343 -26.14 2.90 -13.17
N ALA A 344 -26.99 3.63 -12.46
CA ALA A 344 -27.63 3.11 -11.25
C ALA A 344 -28.34 1.77 -11.53
N ALA A 345 -28.20 0.84 -10.58
CA ALA A 345 -28.78 -0.50 -10.65
C ALA A 345 -30.29 -0.53 -10.41
#